data_AF-V6AT42-F1
#
_entry.id   AF-V6AT42-F1
#
_cell.length_a   1.000
_cell.length_b   1.000
_cell.length_c   1.000
_cell.angle_alpha   90.00
_cell.angle_beta   90.00
_cell.angle_gamma   90.00
#
_symmetry.space_group_name_H-M   'P 1'
#
loop_
_entity.id
_entity.type
_entity.pdbx_description
1 polymer ?
#
loop_
_entity_poly.entity_id
_entity_poly.type
_entity_poly.pdbx_seq_one_letter_code
_entity_poly.pdbx_strand_id
1 'polypeptide(L)'
;MVWCLSTFENLVERKGNLFILSIFAAIGIMLLPVILPNLFHGFHIAHISLHIAGLALAIFLTVSTLYAYVKIRTKRLATAALAFSMFICAEVVSIIDVTWPFTFYLDALSLREINHLLLIGMLGIFSLGVFRRD
;
A
#
# COMPACT_ATOMS: atom_id res chain seq x y z
N MET A 1 -25.01 2.61 -18.78
CA MET A 1 -24.27 3.13 -17.60
C MET A 1 -24.63 2.40 -16.31
N VAL A 2 -25.91 2.02 -16.07
CA VAL A 2 -26.36 1.25 -14.88
C VAL A 2 -25.75 -0.17 -14.77
N TRP A 3 -25.53 -0.85 -15.90
CA TRP A 3 -24.96 -2.21 -15.93
C TRP A 3 -23.50 -2.32 -15.45
N CYS A 4 -22.70 -1.25 -15.60
CA CYS A 4 -21.32 -1.25 -15.13
C CYS A 4 -21.26 -1.12 -13.60
N LEU A 5 -22.17 -0.33 -13.02
CA LEU A 5 -22.28 -0.14 -11.57
C LEU A 5 -22.72 -1.42 -10.85
N SER A 6 -23.75 -2.13 -11.35
CA SER A 6 -24.23 -3.35 -10.69
C SER A 6 -23.22 -4.50 -10.78
N THR A 7 -22.39 -4.53 -11.83
CA THR A 7 -21.29 -5.49 -11.96
C THR A 7 -20.19 -5.18 -10.95
N PHE A 8 -19.89 -3.90 -10.72
CA PHE A 8 -18.96 -3.45 -9.68
C PHE A 8 -19.45 -3.82 -8.28
N GLU A 9 -20.73 -3.63 -7.98
CA GLU A 9 -21.33 -4.02 -6.70
C GLU A 9 -21.23 -5.54 -6.48
N ASN A 10 -21.57 -6.35 -7.49
CA ASN A 10 -21.45 -7.82 -7.42
C ASN A 10 -19.99 -8.31 -7.30
N LEU A 11 -19.03 -7.62 -7.92
CA LEU A 11 -17.59 -7.90 -7.79
C LEU A 11 -17.09 -7.58 -6.39
N VAL A 12 -17.61 -6.52 -5.76
CA VAL A 12 -17.28 -6.11 -4.40
C VAL A 12 -17.92 -7.03 -3.36
N GLU A 13 -19.11 -7.58 -3.61
CA GLU A 13 -19.81 -8.49 -2.68
C GLU A 13 -19.07 -9.83 -2.46
N ARG A 14 -18.35 -10.35 -3.46
CA ARG A 14 -17.53 -11.55 -3.29
C ARG A 14 -16.17 -11.20 -2.69
N LYS A 15 -16.00 -11.47 -1.38
CA LYS A 15 -14.72 -11.31 -0.63
C LYS A 15 -13.47 -11.79 -1.38
N GLY A 16 -13.56 -12.89 -2.15
CA GLY A 16 -12.44 -13.41 -2.94
C GLY A 16 -12.07 -12.55 -4.15
N ASN A 17 -13.04 -11.87 -4.78
CA ASN A 17 -12.81 -11.04 -5.95
C ASN A 17 -12.16 -9.70 -5.58
N LEU A 18 -12.44 -9.14 -4.41
CA LEU A 18 -11.76 -7.95 -3.89
C LEU A 18 -10.26 -8.18 -3.67
N PHE A 19 -9.90 -9.35 -3.12
CA PHE A 19 -8.49 -9.73 -2.93
C PHE A 19 -7.76 -9.85 -4.28
N ILE A 20 -8.36 -10.57 -5.23
CA ILE A 20 -7.78 -10.76 -6.57
C ILE A 20 -7.64 -9.43 -7.31
N LEU A 21 -8.69 -8.59 -7.30
CA LEU A 21 -8.66 -7.28 -7.96
C LEU A 21 -7.58 -6.37 -7.37
N SER A 22 -7.48 -6.31 -6.05
CA SER A 22 -6.47 -5.51 -5.36
C SER A 22 -5.05 -5.95 -5.71
N ILE A 23 -4.82 -7.26 -5.81
CA ILE A 23 -3.52 -7.83 -6.19
C ILE A 23 -3.20 -7.52 -7.65
N PHE A 24 -4.14 -7.74 -8.57
CA PHE A 24 -3.92 -7.44 -10.00
C PHE A 24 -3.71 -5.94 -10.25
N ALA A 25 -4.37 -5.05 -9.50
CA ALA A 25 -4.14 -3.62 -9.57
C ALA A 25 -2.71 -3.25 -9.10
N ALA A 26 -2.26 -3.79 -7.97
CA ALA A 26 -0.91 -3.57 -7.46
C ALA A 26 0.17 -4.08 -8.42
N ILE A 27 -0.02 -5.30 -8.93
CA ILE A 27 0.89 -5.95 -9.89
C ILE A 27 0.91 -5.18 -11.23
N GLY A 28 -0.26 -4.81 -11.77
CA GLY A 28 -0.39 -4.16 -13.07
C GLY A 28 0.27 -2.78 -13.14
N ILE A 29 0.22 -2.00 -12.06
CA ILE A 29 0.82 -0.65 -12.01
C ILE A 29 2.36 -0.75 -11.92
N MET A 30 2.90 -1.80 -11.28
CA MET A 30 4.34 -1.92 -11.01
C MET A 30 5.15 -2.71 -12.04
N LEU A 31 4.50 -3.56 -12.85
CA LEU A 31 5.21 -4.50 -13.73
C LEU A 31 6.14 -3.82 -14.74
N LEU A 32 5.73 -2.67 -15.28
CA LEU A 32 6.43 -2.00 -16.38
C LEU A 32 7.64 -1.15 -15.93
N PRO A 33 7.51 -0.22 -14.95
CA PRO A 33 8.62 0.67 -14.61
C PRO A 33 9.68 0.02 -13.71
N VAL A 34 9.33 -1.02 -12.93
CA VAL A 34 10.21 -1.52 -11.85
C VAL A 34 10.96 -2.80 -12.19
N ILE A 35 10.34 -3.71 -12.94
CA ILE A 35 10.96 -5.00 -13.28
C ILE A 35 11.96 -4.82 -14.43
N LEU A 36 11.62 -4.04 -15.46
CA LEU A 36 12.42 -3.90 -16.68
C LEU A 36 13.87 -3.40 -16.45
N PRO A 37 14.14 -2.34 -15.66
CA PRO A 37 15.50 -1.84 -15.46
C PRO A 37 16.33 -2.68 -14.47
N ASN A 38 15.69 -3.46 -13.59
CA ASN A 38 16.36 -4.11 -12.46
C ASN A 38 16.65 -5.61 -12.65
N LEU A 39 16.26 -6.22 -13.78
CA LEU A 39 16.61 -7.60 -14.13
C LEU A 39 18.13 -7.84 -14.21
N PHE A 40 18.93 -6.80 -14.41
CA PHE A 40 20.37 -6.91 -14.66
C PHE A 40 21.28 -6.68 -13.43
N HIS A 41 20.73 -6.40 -12.25
CA HIS A 41 21.50 -6.21 -11.00
C HIS A 41 20.98 -7.13 -9.87
N GLY A 42 21.59 -8.31 -9.72
CA GLY A 42 21.09 -9.39 -8.85
C GLY A 42 20.93 -9.06 -7.36
N PHE A 43 21.61 -8.04 -6.84
CA PHE A 43 21.55 -7.67 -5.42
C PHE A 43 20.34 -6.78 -5.06
N HIS A 44 19.73 -6.09 -6.03
CA HIS A 44 18.58 -5.21 -5.79
C HIS A 44 17.22 -5.90 -5.95
N ILE A 45 17.18 -7.03 -6.65
CA ILE A 45 15.93 -7.75 -6.98
C ILE A 45 15.16 -8.16 -5.72
N ALA A 46 15.85 -8.66 -4.69
CA ALA A 46 15.22 -9.09 -3.44
C ALA A 46 14.66 -7.92 -2.62
N HIS A 47 15.36 -6.78 -2.60
CA HIS A 47 14.91 -5.59 -1.88
C HIS A 47 13.68 -4.97 -2.56
N ILE A 48 13.71 -4.88 -3.89
CA ILE A 48 12.60 -4.36 -4.69
C ILE A 48 11.38 -5.27 -4.60
N SER A 49 11.56 -6.60 -4.69
CA SER A 49 10.45 -7.54 -4.62
C SER A 49 9.75 -7.51 -3.27
N LEU A 50 10.49 -7.28 -2.18
CA LEU A 50 9.92 -7.10 -0.84
C LEU A 50 9.03 -5.85 -0.78
N HIS A 51 9.48 -4.71 -1.34
CA HIS A 51 8.66 -3.50 -1.39
C HIS A 51 7.41 -3.66 -2.27
N ILE A 52 7.51 -4.39 -3.38
CA ILE A 52 6.34 -4.71 -4.23
C ILE A 52 5.34 -5.59 -3.46
N ALA A 53 5.82 -6.62 -2.77
CA ALA A 53 4.98 -7.50 -1.96
C ALA A 53 4.34 -6.72 -0.78
N GLY A 54 5.10 -5.83 -0.15
CA GLY A 54 4.64 -4.91 0.89
C GLY A 54 3.54 -3.98 0.38
N LEU A 55 3.73 -3.35 -0.77
CA LEU A 55 2.74 -2.48 -1.41
C LEU A 55 1.45 -3.23 -1.76
N ALA A 56 1.56 -4.43 -2.34
CA ALA A 56 0.40 -5.27 -2.66
C ALA A 56 -0.39 -5.64 -1.39
N LEU A 57 0.31 -6.02 -0.32
CA LEU A 57 -0.29 -6.30 0.98
C LEU A 57 -0.96 -5.05 1.57
N ALA A 58 -0.29 -3.90 1.52
CA ALA A 58 -0.79 -2.62 2.04
C ALA A 58 -2.08 -2.18 1.34
N ILE A 59 -2.14 -2.28 0.02
CA ILE A 59 -3.33 -1.97 -0.78
C ILE A 59 -4.47 -2.92 -0.40
N PHE A 60 -4.19 -4.23 -0.33
CA PHE A 60 -5.21 -5.21 0.04
C PHE A 60 -5.79 -4.97 1.44
N LEU A 61 -4.92 -4.73 2.43
CA LEU A 61 -5.34 -4.44 3.79
C LEU A 61 -6.16 -3.15 3.84
N THR A 62 -5.71 -2.08 3.17
CA THR A 62 -6.42 -0.81 3.09
C THR A 62 -7.84 -0.98 2.53
N VAL A 63 -7.97 -1.62 1.36
CA VAL A 63 -9.28 -1.87 0.72
C VAL A 63 -10.17 -2.72 1.61
N SER A 64 -9.62 -3.78 2.22
CA SER A 64 -10.37 -4.66 3.13
C SER A 64 -10.87 -3.95 4.37
N THR A 65 -10.01 -3.13 5.01
CA THR A 65 -10.42 -2.31 6.17
C THR A 65 -11.41 -1.23 5.78
N LEU A 66 -11.27 -0.62 4.61
CA LEU A 66 -12.21 0.41 4.15
C LEU A 66 -13.59 -0.19 3.88
N TYR A 67 -13.65 -1.36 3.24
CA TYR A 67 -14.89 -2.09 3.05
C TYR A 67 -15.55 -2.49 4.38
N ALA A 68 -14.76 -3.03 5.32
CA ALA A 68 -15.24 -3.33 6.66
C ALA A 68 -15.72 -2.08 7.41
N TYR A 69 -15.03 -0.96 7.24
CA TYR A 69 -15.40 0.33 7.82
C TYR A 69 -16.74 0.82 7.30
N VAL A 70 -17.01 0.72 5.99
CA VAL A 70 -18.31 1.10 5.41
C VAL A 70 -19.45 0.28 6.03
N LYS A 71 -19.22 -1.01 6.31
CA LYS A 71 -20.22 -1.93 6.88
C LYS A 71 -20.46 -1.77 8.38
N ILE A 72 -19.39 -1.67 9.18
CA ILE A 72 -19.46 -1.72 10.66
C ILE A 72 -19.33 -0.32 11.28
N ARG A 73 -18.69 0.63 10.59
CA ARG A 73 -18.52 2.04 10.98
C ARG A 73 -17.83 2.27 12.34
N THR A 74 -17.04 1.32 12.81
CA THR A 74 -16.26 1.49 14.04
C THR A 74 -15.06 2.40 13.81
N LYS A 75 -14.70 3.17 14.84
CA LYS A 75 -13.59 4.10 14.70
C LYS A 75 -12.29 3.31 14.52
N ARG A 76 -12.09 2.19 15.21
CA ARG A 76 -10.94 1.27 15.10
C ARG A 76 -10.58 0.93 13.66
N LEU A 77 -11.59 0.62 12.85
CA LEU A 77 -11.39 0.31 11.44
C LEU A 77 -10.93 1.52 10.62
N ALA A 78 -11.41 2.74 10.95
CA ALA A 78 -10.93 3.96 10.29
C ALA A 78 -9.46 4.25 10.59
N THR A 79 -9.02 4.06 11.85
CA THR A 79 -7.59 4.22 12.20
C THR A 79 -6.71 3.18 11.54
N ALA A 80 -7.18 1.94 11.42
CA ALA A 80 -6.46 0.89 10.73
C ALA A 80 -6.34 1.18 9.22
N ALA A 81 -7.42 1.64 8.58
CA ALA A 81 -7.39 2.04 7.18
C ALA A 81 -6.42 3.22 6.93
N LEU A 82 -6.38 4.18 7.84
CA LEU A 82 -5.44 5.31 7.76
C LEU A 82 -3.99 4.84 7.93
N ALA A 83 -3.72 3.92 8.87
CA ALA A 83 -2.40 3.33 9.03
C ALA A 83 -1.95 2.57 7.78
N PHE A 84 -2.79 1.71 7.20
CA PHE A 84 -2.45 0.98 5.98
C PHE A 84 -2.29 1.90 4.77
N SER A 85 -3.04 3.00 4.69
CA SER A 85 -2.84 4.03 3.67
C SER A 85 -1.48 4.72 3.82
N MET A 86 -1.05 5.00 5.06
CA MET A 86 0.29 5.53 5.33
C MET A 86 1.39 4.52 4.99
N PHE A 87 1.13 3.22 5.16
CA PHE A 87 2.03 2.16 4.70
C PHE A 87 2.19 2.15 3.18
N ILE A 88 1.11 2.35 2.42
CA ILE A 88 1.18 2.52 0.95
C ILE A 88 2.10 3.68 0.60
N CYS A 89 1.96 4.84 1.26
CA CYS A 89 2.83 5.99 1.02
C CYS A 89 4.31 5.68 1.30
N ALA A 90 4.61 4.97 2.39
CA ALA A 90 5.97 4.56 2.74
C ALA A 90 6.58 3.66 1.64
N GLU A 91 5.84 2.65 1.20
CA GLU A 91 6.29 1.74 0.14
C GLU A 91 6.52 2.45 -1.20
N VAL A 92 5.63 3.38 -1.58
CA VAL A 92 5.82 4.22 -2.79
C VAL A 92 7.08 5.06 -2.69
N VAL A 93 7.36 5.68 -1.54
CA VAL A 93 8.60 6.44 -1.31
C VAL A 93 9.82 5.53 -1.43
N SER A 94 9.76 4.30 -0.90
CA SER A 94 10.85 3.33 -1.02
C SER A 94 11.12 2.94 -2.47
N ILE A 95 10.07 2.73 -3.27
CA ILE A 95 10.20 2.41 -4.69
C ILE A 95 10.82 3.60 -5.45
N ILE A 96 10.44 4.84 -5.14
CA ILE A 96 11.03 6.04 -5.74
C ILE A 96 12.51 6.14 -5.38
N ASP A 97 12.87 5.93 -4.11
CA ASP A 97 14.26 5.95 -3.62
C ASP A 97 15.13 4.90 -4.34
N VAL A 98 14.61 3.69 -4.55
CA VAL A 98 15.35 2.64 -5.28
C VAL A 98 15.45 2.93 -6.79
N THR A 99 14.43 3.56 -7.38
CA THR A 99 14.44 3.88 -8.82
C THR A 99 15.34 5.08 -9.13
N TRP A 100 15.41 6.05 -8.22
CA TRP A 100 16.09 7.33 -8.41
C TRP A 100 16.89 7.74 -7.15
N PRO A 101 17.95 6.99 -6.79
CA PRO A 101 18.63 7.11 -5.50
C PRO A 101 19.38 8.44 -5.29
N PHE A 102 19.62 9.22 -6.34
CA PHE A 102 20.43 10.46 -6.26
C PHE A 102 19.67 11.75 -6.61
N THR A 103 18.39 11.66 -6.96
CA THR A 103 17.64 12.78 -7.55
C THR A 103 16.84 13.58 -6.52
N PHE A 104 16.50 12.95 -5.39
CA PHE A 104 15.60 13.52 -4.39
C PHE A 104 16.29 13.60 -3.02
N TYR A 105 17.30 14.48 -2.92
CA TYR A 105 17.79 14.93 -1.62
C TYR A 105 17.06 16.22 -1.26
N LEU A 106 16.21 16.17 -0.23
CA LEU A 106 15.74 17.39 0.41
C LEU A 106 16.85 17.77 1.38
N ASP A 107 17.48 18.92 1.18
CA ASP A 107 18.65 19.49 1.89
C ASP A 107 18.98 18.91 3.30
N ALA A 108 17.98 18.76 4.19
CA ALA A 108 18.14 18.22 5.55
C ALA A 108 17.63 16.78 5.80
N LEU A 109 16.87 16.17 4.88
CA LEU A 109 16.28 14.84 5.02
C LEU A 109 16.30 14.06 3.70
N SER A 110 16.89 12.87 3.72
CA SER A 110 16.85 11.92 2.60
C SER A 110 15.46 11.26 2.47
N LEU A 111 15.10 10.83 1.24
CA LEU A 111 13.89 10.02 1.02
C LEU A 111 13.86 8.76 1.90
N ARG A 112 15.01 8.17 2.17
CA ARG A 112 15.17 7.03 3.07
C ARG A 112 14.75 7.35 4.50
N GLU A 113 15.16 8.50 5.03
CA GLU A 113 14.76 8.93 6.38
C GLU A 113 13.27 9.25 6.44
N ILE A 114 12.71 9.88 5.39
CA ILE A 114 11.27 10.11 5.27
C ILE A 114 10.50 8.79 5.27
N ASN A 115 10.98 7.77 4.55
CA ASN A 115 10.38 6.45 4.58
C ASN A 115 10.37 5.87 6.01
N HIS A 116 11.47 5.97 6.74
CA HIS A 116 11.51 5.52 8.14
C HIS A 116 10.54 6.28 9.04
N LEU A 117 10.42 7.61 8.89
CA LEU A 117 9.45 8.41 9.64
C LEU A 117 8.01 8.02 9.30
N LEU A 118 7.72 7.73 8.03
CA LEU A 118 6.41 7.24 7.59
C LEU A 118 6.08 5.88 8.21
N LEU A 119 7.05 4.95 8.26
CA LEU A 119 6.87 3.64 8.89
C LEU A 119 6.63 3.76 10.40
N ILE A 120 7.38 4.62 11.09
CA ILE A 120 7.18 4.88 12.52
C ILE A 120 5.79 5.49 12.77
N GLY A 121 5.39 6.48 11.97
CA GLY A 121 4.06 7.08 12.04
C GLY A 121 2.95 6.07 11.79
N MET A 122 3.12 5.20 10.79
CA MET A 122 2.20 4.11 10.50
C MET A 122 2.04 3.17 11.69
N LEU A 123 3.14 2.71 12.29
CA LEU A 123 3.12 1.85 13.47
C LEU A 123 2.45 2.54 14.66
N GLY A 124 2.70 3.84 14.85
CA GLY A 124 2.04 4.65 15.87
C GLY A 124 0.52 4.68 15.69
N ILE A 125 0.04 5.04 14.51
CA ILE A 125 -1.39 5.11 14.20
C ILE A 125 -2.03 3.72 14.24
N PHE A 126 -1.32 2.69 13.75
CA PHE A 126 -1.78 1.31 13.76
C PHE A 126 -1.95 0.80 15.19
N SER A 127 -0.95 1.02 16.05
CA SER A 127 -1.03 0.62 17.47
C SER A 127 -2.16 1.33 18.20
N LEU A 128 -2.36 2.62 17.96
CA LEU A 128 -3.52 3.37 18.46
C LEU A 128 -4.83 2.73 17.99
N GLY A 129 -4.93 2.35 16.72
CA GLY A 129 -6.11 1.66 16.19
C GLY A 129 -6.35 0.28 16.81
N VAL A 130 -5.30 -0.50 17.08
CA VAL A 130 -5.41 -1.85 17.67
C VAL A 130 -5.85 -1.81 19.13
N PHE A 131 -5.27 -0.91 19.93
CA PHE A 131 -5.58 -0.82 21.37
C PHE A 131 -6.80 0.02 21.67
N ARG A 132 -7.37 0.70 20.67
CA ARG A 132 -8.57 1.46 20.89
C ARG A 132 -9.73 0.54 21.22
N ARG A 133 -10.34 0.83 22.37
CA ARG A 133 -11.62 0.27 22.77
C ARG A 133 -12.68 1.27 22.33
N ASP A 134 -13.25 0.98 21.17
CA ASP A 134 -14.51 1.54 20.70
C ASP A 134 -15.59 0.46 20.74
#